data_AF-A0A6M0ACG1-F1
#
_entry.id   AF-A0A6M0ACG1-F1
#
_cell.length_a   1.000
_cell.length_b   1.000
_cell.length_c   1.000
_cell.angle_alpha   90.00
_cell.angle_beta   90.00
_cell.angle_gamma   90.00
#
_symmetry.space_group_name_H-M   'P 1'
#
loop_
_entity.id
_entity.type
_entity.pdbx_description
1 polymer ?
#
loop_
_entity_poly.entity_id
_entity_poly.type
_entity_poly.pdbx_seq_one_letter_code
_entity_poly.pdbx_strand_id
1 'polypeptide(L)'
;MTKKKDSAPSPMAVRPLRLRMDSSPEEVRVEIVPLIDVIFCILTFFILAAVTLSRQQALSVDLPKASTAKAQGREILMVSLNEFGQLYVEQEPVVTQEQFKKKLQAYRQTNPYGLMALYASKEASYNEVVQVLDVLRQVGGDRVALATLPGSSGQSIDFIPSLPSGTGVPKFNSPGNNSSDALNDILKFLPGNK
;
A
#
# COMPACT_ATOMS: atom_id res chain seq x y z
N MET A 1 -64.74 -88.23 46.91
CA MET A 1 -64.08 -87.12 47.62
C MET A 1 -62.58 -87.20 47.36
N THR A 2 -62.06 -86.57 46.31
CA THR A 2 -60.61 -86.48 46.07
C THR A 2 -60.27 -85.09 45.53
N LYS A 3 -59.39 -84.41 46.28
CA LYS A 3 -59.12 -82.98 46.25
C LYS A 3 -58.39 -82.58 44.97
N LYS A 4 -58.93 -81.56 44.30
CA LYS A 4 -58.30 -80.78 43.22
C LYS A 4 -56.96 -80.22 43.72
N LYS A 5 -55.86 -80.61 43.05
CA LYS A 5 -54.51 -80.13 43.33
C LYS A 5 -54.33 -78.79 42.62
N ASP A 6 -54.48 -77.70 43.37
CA ASP A 6 -54.28 -76.34 42.90
C ASP A 6 -52.85 -76.16 42.37
N SER A 7 -52.73 -75.83 41.09
CA SER A 7 -51.50 -75.46 40.42
C SER A 7 -51.22 -73.97 40.68
N ALA A 8 -50.36 -73.67 41.64
CA ALA A 8 -49.84 -72.32 41.83
C ALA A 8 -48.90 -71.94 40.66
N PRO A 9 -48.97 -70.71 40.12
CA PRO A 9 -48.03 -70.25 39.10
C PRO A 9 -46.63 -70.02 39.73
N SER A 10 -45.60 -70.62 39.14
CA SER A 10 -44.21 -70.45 39.54
C SER A 10 -43.78 -68.98 39.49
N PRO A 11 -43.09 -68.42 40.50
CA PRO A 11 -42.60 -67.06 40.43
C PRO A 11 -41.51 -66.94 39.35
N MET A 12 -41.69 -66.01 38.41
CA MET A 12 -40.68 -65.67 37.41
C MET A 12 -39.50 -64.98 38.10
N ALA A 13 -38.38 -65.69 38.24
CA ALA A 13 -37.14 -65.11 38.74
C ALA A 13 -36.57 -64.13 37.69
N VAL A 14 -36.59 -62.83 38.01
CA VAL A 14 -35.96 -61.79 37.19
C VAL A 14 -34.45 -61.99 37.24
N ARG A 15 -33.86 -62.46 36.13
CA ARG A 15 -32.40 -62.58 36.01
C ARG A 15 -31.79 -61.18 35.96
N PRO A 16 -30.85 -60.82 36.85
CA PRO A 16 -30.21 -59.52 36.79
C PRO A 16 -29.39 -59.43 35.50
N LEU A 17 -29.67 -58.40 34.71
CA LEU A 17 -28.98 -58.12 33.46
C LEU A 17 -27.59 -57.57 33.80
N ARG A 18 -26.57 -58.44 33.74
CA ARG A 18 -25.18 -58.01 33.92
C ARG A 18 -24.68 -57.41 32.62
N LEU A 19 -24.67 -56.08 32.55
CA LEU A 19 -23.91 -55.34 31.54
C LEU A 19 -22.42 -55.65 31.76
N ARG A 20 -21.87 -56.48 30.90
CA ARG A 20 -20.43 -56.70 30.82
C ARG A 20 -19.85 -55.46 30.12
N MET A 21 -19.46 -54.45 30.88
CA MET A 21 -18.62 -53.37 30.37
C MET A 21 -17.21 -53.91 30.21
N ASP A 22 -16.91 -54.39 29.01
CA ASP A 22 -15.54 -54.62 28.57
C ASP A 22 -15.02 -53.30 27.99
N SER A 23 -14.68 -52.35 28.85
CA SER A 23 -13.94 -51.16 28.45
C SER A 23 -12.45 -51.48 28.54
N SER A 24 -11.93 -52.17 27.53
CA SER A 24 -10.49 -52.18 27.29
C SER A 24 -10.06 -50.71 27.09
N PRO A 25 -9.06 -50.19 27.83
CA PRO A 25 -8.54 -48.86 27.52
C PRO A 25 -7.94 -48.94 26.12
N GLU A 26 -8.63 -48.37 25.13
CA GLU A 26 -8.01 -48.14 23.82
C GLU A 26 -6.84 -47.18 24.06
N GLU A 27 -5.61 -47.72 24.01
CA GLU A 27 -4.41 -46.91 23.96
C GLU A 27 -4.47 -46.04 22.70
N VAL A 28 -4.83 -44.77 22.86
CA VAL A 28 -4.80 -43.79 21.78
C VAL A 28 -3.35 -43.62 21.32
N ARG A 29 -2.99 -44.26 20.22
CA ARG A 29 -1.66 -44.13 19.59
C ARG A 29 -1.68 -42.93 18.66
N VAL A 30 -0.93 -41.89 19.03
CA VAL A 30 -0.71 -40.75 18.15
C VAL A 30 0.32 -41.13 17.10
N GLU A 31 -0.06 -41.09 15.84
CA GLU A 31 0.87 -41.30 14.72
C GLU A 31 1.72 -40.03 14.54
N ILE A 32 3.01 -40.13 14.86
CA ILE A 32 3.94 -38.99 14.79
C ILE A 32 4.42 -38.74 13.36
N VAL A 33 4.46 -39.79 12.52
CA VAL A 33 4.95 -39.71 11.13
C VAL A 33 4.14 -38.72 10.28
N PRO A 34 2.78 -38.75 10.29
CA PRO A 34 1.98 -37.75 9.57
C PRO A 34 2.16 -36.32 10.12
N LEU A 35 2.39 -36.17 11.43
CA LEU A 35 2.58 -34.85 12.04
C LEU A 35 3.89 -34.19 11.63
N ILE A 36 4.97 -34.99 11.51
CA ILE A 36 6.26 -34.50 11.03
C ILE A 36 6.15 -33.97 9.60
N ASP A 37 5.41 -34.67 8.73
CA ASP A 37 5.23 -34.26 7.34
C ASP A 37 4.52 -32.90 7.22
N VAL A 38 3.45 -32.70 8.00
CA VAL A 38 2.74 -31.40 8.06
C VAL A 38 3.67 -30.27 8.50
N ILE A 39 4.51 -30.50 9.52
CA ILE A 39 5.47 -29.49 10.01
C ILE A 39 6.55 -29.19 8.94
N PHE A 40 7.06 -30.21 8.26
CA PHE A 40 8.03 -30.04 7.18
C PHE A 40 7.44 -29.28 5.99
N CYS A 41 6.20 -29.57 5.61
CA CYS A 41 5.48 -28.86 4.57
C CYS A 41 5.30 -27.37 4.92
N ILE A 42 4.93 -27.06 6.17
CA ILE A 42 4.80 -25.67 6.64
C ILE A 42 6.15 -24.95 6.62
N LEU A 43 7.22 -25.61 7.11
CA LEU A 43 8.54 -25.01 7.20
C LEU A 43 9.16 -24.77 5.81
N THR A 44 9.04 -25.72 4.89
CA THR A 44 9.53 -25.57 3.51
C THR A 44 8.75 -24.50 2.75
N PHE A 45 7.42 -24.45 2.89
CA PHE A 45 6.61 -23.37 2.34
C PHE A 45 7.03 -22.01 2.88
N PHE A 46 7.27 -21.90 4.19
CA PHE A 46 7.71 -20.66 4.82
C PHE A 46 9.10 -20.22 4.34
N ILE A 47 10.07 -21.14 4.24
CA ILE A 47 11.40 -20.85 3.68
C ILE A 47 11.28 -20.40 2.23
N LEU A 48 10.51 -21.10 1.40
CA LEU A 48 10.29 -20.70 0.01
C LEU A 48 9.65 -19.32 -0.08
N ALA A 49 8.62 -19.04 0.73
CA ALA A 49 7.97 -17.73 0.81
C ALA A 49 8.92 -16.62 1.30
N ALA A 50 9.78 -16.90 2.29
CA ALA A 50 10.76 -15.95 2.80
C ALA A 50 11.84 -15.63 1.76
N VAL A 51 12.33 -16.63 1.02
CA VAL A 51 13.31 -16.45 -0.05
C VAL A 51 12.72 -15.67 -1.23
N THR A 52 11.47 -15.94 -1.61
CA THR A 52 10.81 -15.19 -2.70
C THR A 52 10.55 -13.74 -2.31
N LEU A 53 10.11 -13.47 -1.08
CA LEU A 53 9.91 -12.12 -0.59
C LEU A 53 11.24 -11.35 -0.45
N SER A 54 12.31 -12.01 0.00
CA SER A 54 13.64 -11.39 0.12
C SER A 54 14.20 -10.97 -1.25
N ARG A 55 13.93 -11.71 -2.34
CA ARG A 55 14.32 -11.28 -3.69
C ARG A 55 13.50 -10.10 -4.21
N GLN A 56 12.26 -9.92 -3.76
CA GLN A 56 11.42 -8.78 -4.16
C GLN A 56 11.82 -7.47 -3.47
N GLN A 57 12.58 -7.52 -2.36
CA GLN A 57 12.95 -6.35 -1.55
C GLN A 57 14.31 -5.72 -1.94
N ALA A 58 14.99 -6.21 -2.99
CA ALA A 58 16.34 -5.76 -3.34
C ALA A 58 16.43 -4.37 -4.04
N LEU A 59 15.32 -3.63 -4.15
CA LEU A 59 15.31 -2.26 -4.64
C LEU A 59 14.56 -1.37 -3.63
N SER A 60 15.26 -1.01 -2.54
CA SER A 60 14.90 0.18 -1.76
C SER A 60 15.07 1.38 -2.67
N VAL A 61 14.02 1.70 -3.41
CA VAL A 61 13.88 2.99 -4.03
C VAL A 61 13.14 3.85 -3.03
N ASP A 62 13.80 4.90 -2.55
CA ASP A 62 13.13 6.00 -1.88
C ASP A 62 12.38 6.79 -2.96
N LEU A 63 11.10 6.46 -3.17
CA LEU A 63 10.21 7.21 -4.05
C LEU A 63 9.60 8.38 -3.26
N PRO A 64 10.04 9.65 -3.43
CA PRO A 64 9.23 10.77 -2.98
C PRO A 64 7.92 10.75 -3.79
N LYS A 65 6.79 10.63 -3.10
CA LYS A 65 5.46 10.66 -3.74
C LYS A 65 5.34 11.95 -4.56
N ALA A 66 5.19 11.81 -5.87
CA ALA A 66 4.93 12.90 -6.79
C ALA A 66 3.50 13.43 -6.57
N SER A 67 3.33 14.21 -5.50
CA SER A 67 2.26 15.19 -5.42
C SER A 67 2.90 16.53 -5.75
N THR A 68 2.41 17.15 -6.82
CA THR A 68 2.64 18.54 -7.22
C THR A 68 2.97 19.44 -6.03
N ALA A 69 4.26 19.61 -5.76
CA ALA A 69 4.75 20.58 -4.80
C ALA A 69 6.12 21.01 -5.31
N LYS A 70 6.23 22.30 -5.62
CA LYS A 70 7.49 22.99 -5.95
C LYS A 70 8.62 22.39 -5.11
N ALA A 71 9.57 21.73 -5.77
CA ALA A 71 10.80 21.31 -5.13
C ALA A 71 11.47 22.58 -4.58
N GLN A 72 11.37 22.76 -3.27
CA GLN A 72 12.02 23.85 -2.56
C GLN A 72 13.53 23.63 -2.70
N GLY A 73 14.15 24.22 -3.72
CA GLY A 73 15.59 24.40 -3.85
C GLY A 73 16.45 23.21 -4.31
N ARG A 74 15.88 22.08 -4.75
CA ARG A 74 16.66 21.04 -5.44
C ARG A 74 16.18 20.89 -6.87
N GLU A 75 17.08 21.12 -7.81
CA GLU A 75 16.86 20.74 -9.20
C GLU A 75 16.72 19.21 -9.26
N ILE A 76 15.65 18.75 -9.91
CA ILE A 76 15.37 17.34 -10.13
C ILE A 76 15.41 17.13 -11.64
N LEU A 77 16.26 16.23 -12.12
CA LEU A 77 16.26 15.80 -13.51
C LEU A 77 15.16 14.75 -13.70
N MET A 78 14.20 15.05 -14.57
CA MET A 78 13.13 14.14 -14.91
C MET A 78 13.52 13.25 -16.09
N VAL A 79 13.58 11.94 -15.84
CA VAL A 79 13.80 10.92 -16.88
C VAL A 79 12.56 10.05 -16.96
N SER A 80 11.91 9.96 -18.11
CA SER A 80 10.70 9.17 -18.29
C SER A 80 10.94 7.97 -19.21
N LEU A 81 10.31 6.84 -18.89
CA LEU A 81 10.31 5.63 -19.70
C LEU A 81 8.87 5.23 -20.01
N ASN A 82 8.54 5.26 -21.31
CA ASN A 82 7.24 4.83 -21.80
C ASN A 82 7.13 3.30 -21.93
N GLU A 83 5.92 2.82 -22.13
CA GLU A 83 5.56 1.39 -22.30
C GLU A 83 6.23 0.75 -23.52
N PHE A 84 6.55 1.57 -24.53
CA PHE A 84 7.27 1.17 -25.74
C PHE A 84 8.80 1.19 -25.57
N GLY A 85 9.33 1.32 -24.35
CA GLY A 85 10.76 1.42 -24.07
C GLY A 85 11.41 2.74 -24.51
N GLN A 86 10.59 3.75 -24.84
CA GLN A 86 11.08 5.06 -25.28
C GLN A 86 11.49 5.90 -24.07
N LEU A 87 12.72 6.41 -24.11
CA LEU A 87 13.32 7.20 -23.05
C LEU A 87 13.20 8.70 -23.35
N TYR A 88 12.86 9.47 -22.33
CA TYR A 88 12.77 10.93 -22.40
C TYR A 88 13.56 11.55 -21.26
N VAL A 89 14.25 12.65 -21.52
CA VAL A 89 14.94 13.45 -20.50
C VAL A 89 14.43 14.88 -20.63
N GLU A 90 13.84 15.43 -19.57
CA GLU A 90 13.24 16.78 -19.60
C GLU A 90 12.28 16.96 -20.79
N GLN A 91 11.47 15.93 -21.08
CA GLN A 91 10.53 15.86 -22.20
C GLN A 91 11.15 15.73 -23.60
N GLU A 92 12.49 15.72 -23.72
CA GLU A 92 13.15 15.46 -24.99
C GLU A 92 13.39 13.96 -25.21
N PRO A 93 12.98 13.40 -26.36
CA PRO A 93 13.22 12.00 -26.67
C PRO A 93 14.71 11.73 -26.82
N VAL A 94 15.17 10.61 -26.26
CA VAL A 94 16.54 10.14 -26.37
C VAL A 94 16.54 8.77 -27.03
N VAL A 95 17.13 8.70 -28.23
CA VAL A 95 17.08 7.50 -29.08
C VAL A 95 18.25 6.55 -28.80
N THR A 96 19.38 7.07 -28.34
CA THR A 96 20.60 6.28 -28.14
C THR A 96 21.11 6.37 -26.71
N GLN A 97 21.60 5.26 -26.16
CA GLN A 97 22.14 5.18 -24.81
C GLN A 97 23.33 6.13 -24.58
N GLU A 98 24.15 6.38 -25.61
CA GLU A 98 25.26 7.34 -25.54
C GLU A 98 24.78 8.77 -25.32
N GLN A 99 23.72 9.17 -26.04
CA GLN A 99 23.10 10.50 -25.88
C GLN A 99 22.52 10.65 -24.48
N PHE A 100 21.91 9.59 -23.96
CA PHE A 100 21.38 9.56 -22.61
C PHE A 100 22.49 9.80 -21.57
N LYS A 101 23.57 9.02 -21.62
CA LYS A 101 24.72 9.19 -20.72
C LYS A 101 25.32 10.59 -20.80
N LYS A 102 25.45 11.14 -22.01
CA LYS A 102 25.97 12.50 -22.22
C LYS A 102 25.09 13.56 -21.56
N LYS A 103 23.76 13.47 -21.69
CA LYS A 103 22.81 14.37 -21.03
C LYS A 103 22.88 14.26 -19.51
N LEU A 104 22.93 13.04 -18.97
CA LEU A 104 23.07 12.83 -17.53
C LEU A 104 24.38 13.40 -16.96
N GLN A 105 25.49 13.22 -17.68
CA GLN A 105 26.79 13.76 -17.28
C GLN A 105 26.80 15.30 -17.31
N ALA A 106 26.23 15.90 -18.35
CA ALA A 106 26.10 17.35 -18.45
C ALA A 106 25.26 17.90 -17.29
N TYR A 107 24.13 17.26 -16.98
CA TYR A 107 23.31 17.64 -15.84
C TYR A 107 24.05 17.54 -14.51
N ARG A 108 24.80 16.46 -14.27
CA ARG A 108 25.58 16.29 -13.03
C ARG A 108 26.71 17.31 -12.90
N GLN A 109 27.31 17.75 -14.00
CA GLN A 109 28.34 18.80 -13.97
C GLN A 109 27.74 20.14 -13.56
N THR A 110 26.56 20.48 -14.07
CA THR A 110 25.83 21.70 -13.69
C THR A 110 25.27 21.61 -12.27
N ASN A 111 24.77 20.43 -11.88
CA ASN A 111 24.07 20.18 -10.63
C ASN A 111 24.65 18.97 -9.88
N PRO A 112 25.79 19.14 -9.19
CA PRO A 112 26.43 18.03 -8.45
C PRO A 112 25.58 17.50 -7.29
N TYR A 113 24.60 18.30 -6.82
CA TYR A 113 23.66 17.92 -5.77
C TYR A 113 22.24 17.63 -6.27
N GLY A 114 22.01 17.67 -7.59
CA GLY A 114 20.71 17.41 -8.19
C GLY A 114 20.24 15.97 -7.96
N LEU A 115 18.93 15.79 -7.88
CA LEU A 115 18.30 14.47 -7.76
C LEU A 115 17.89 14.00 -9.16
N MET A 116 18.12 12.75 -9.52
CA MET A 116 17.60 12.18 -10.77
C MET A 116 16.40 11.29 -10.46
N ALA A 117 15.26 11.56 -11.08
CA ALA A 117 14.04 10.79 -10.89
C ALA A 117 13.66 10.07 -12.19
N LEU A 118 13.59 8.73 -12.15
CA LEU A 118 13.13 7.86 -13.22
C LEU A 118 11.63 7.63 -13.09
N TYR A 119 10.83 8.19 -13.99
CA TYR A 119 9.40 7.96 -14.12
C TYR A 119 9.15 6.82 -15.11
N ALA A 120 8.84 5.63 -14.62
CA ALA A 120 8.48 4.50 -15.48
C ALA A 120 6.96 4.36 -15.60
N SER A 121 6.46 4.09 -16.81
CA SER A 121 5.08 3.63 -16.97
C SER A 121 4.89 2.29 -16.25
N LYS A 122 3.69 2.05 -15.76
CA LYS A 122 3.32 0.79 -15.10
C LYS A 122 3.42 -0.41 -16.04
N GLU A 123 3.25 -0.20 -17.34
CA GLU A 123 3.33 -1.25 -18.35
C GLU A 123 4.73 -1.39 -18.97
N ALA A 124 5.70 -0.56 -18.55
CA ALA A 124 7.07 -0.69 -19.02
C ALA A 124 7.69 -2.02 -18.57
N SER A 125 8.52 -2.62 -19.43
CA SER A 125 9.19 -3.87 -19.12
C SER A 125 10.13 -3.69 -17.93
N TYR A 126 10.02 -4.59 -16.94
CA TYR A 126 10.88 -4.56 -15.76
C TYR A 126 12.37 -4.54 -16.13
N ASN A 127 12.76 -5.27 -17.17
CA ASN A 127 14.16 -5.34 -17.62
C ASN A 127 14.65 -3.96 -18.10
N GLU A 128 13.83 -3.23 -18.84
CA GLU A 128 14.16 -1.89 -19.35
C GLU A 128 14.28 -0.87 -18.22
N VAL A 129 13.36 -0.91 -17.25
CA VAL A 129 13.40 -0.04 -16.08
C VAL A 129 14.72 -0.24 -15.31
N VAL A 130 15.13 -1.49 -15.08
CA VAL A 130 16.38 -1.81 -14.39
C VAL A 130 17.60 -1.34 -15.18
N GLN A 131 17.64 -1.57 -16.50
CA GLN A 131 18.75 -1.11 -17.35
C GLN A 131 18.92 0.42 -17.29
N VAL A 132 17.81 1.17 -17.36
CA VAL A 132 17.84 2.63 -17.28
C VAL A 132 18.27 3.08 -15.89
N LEU A 133 17.77 2.42 -14.84
CA LEU A 133 18.13 2.72 -13.45
C LEU A 133 19.62 2.49 -13.18
N ASP A 134 20.21 1.44 -13.75
CA ASP A 134 21.65 1.15 -13.61
C ASP A 134 22.50 2.23 -14.27
N VAL A 135 22.09 2.71 -15.45
CA VAL A 135 22.77 3.84 -16.12
C VAL A 135 22.65 5.12 -15.30
N LEU A 136 21.47 5.39 -14.73
CA LEU A 136 21.27 6.53 -13.84
C LEU A 136 22.14 6.43 -12.59
N ARG A 137 22.24 5.27 -11.96
CA ARG A 137 23.11 5.04 -10.79
C ARG A 137 24.59 5.18 -11.13
N GLN A 138 25.02 4.72 -12.31
CA GLN A 138 26.40 4.89 -12.74
C GLN A 138 26.80 6.37 -12.84
N VAL A 139 25.87 7.25 -13.21
CA VAL A 139 26.13 8.69 -13.32
C VAL A 139 25.81 9.44 -12.04
N GLY A 140 24.67 9.19 -11.40
CA GLY A 140 24.13 9.92 -10.25
C GLY A 140 24.43 9.33 -8.87
N GLY A 141 25.01 8.13 -8.81
CA GLY A 141 25.31 7.43 -7.55
C GLY A 141 24.05 7.19 -6.73
N ASP A 142 24.09 7.57 -5.45
CA ASP A 142 23.02 7.35 -4.47
C ASP A 142 21.83 8.31 -4.62
N ARG A 143 21.89 9.28 -5.55
CA ARG A 143 20.87 10.33 -5.74
C ARG A 143 19.90 10.01 -6.87
N VAL A 144 19.45 8.76 -6.93
CA VAL A 144 18.53 8.28 -7.94
C VAL A 144 17.26 7.77 -7.27
N ALA A 145 16.12 8.32 -7.67
CA ALA A 145 14.80 7.85 -7.29
C ALA A 145 14.10 7.23 -8.50
N LEU A 146 13.33 6.17 -8.29
CA LEU A 146 12.29 5.70 -9.21
C LEU A 146 11.02 6.47 -8.85
N ALA A 147 10.12 6.61 -9.78
CA ALA A 147 8.81 7.19 -9.61
C ALA A 147 7.88 6.45 -10.56
N THR A 148 6.66 6.19 -10.12
CA THR A 148 5.60 5.76 -11.02
C THR A 148 4.68 6.95 -11.21
N LEU A 149 4.33 7.24 -12.45
CA LEU A 149 3.29 8.22 -12.72
C LEU A 149 1.99 7.65 -12.15
N PRO A 150 1.31 8.34 -11.20
CA PRO A 150 -0.04 7.96 -10.87
C PRO A 150 -0.86 8.20 -12.14
N GLY A 151 -1.29 7.12 -12.79
CA GLY A 151 -2.38 7.19 -13.75
C GLY A 151 -3.49 7.99 -13.08
N SER A 152 -3.98 9.03 -13.76
CA SER A 152 -4.92 10.02 -13.26
C SER A 152 -6.08 9.39 -12.48
N SER A 153 -5.87 9.18 -11.18
CA SER A 153 -6.92 8.97 -10.19
C SER A 153 -7.08 10.29 -9.46
N GLY A 154 -7.28 11.34 -10.26
CA GLY A 154 -7.93 12.56 -9.81
C GLY A 154 -9.41 12.24 -9.60
N GLN A 155 -9.74 11.59 -8.48
CA GLN A 155 -11.03 11.82 -7.86
C GLN A 155 -10.81 12.88 -6.79
N SER A 156 -11.10 14.13 -7.14
CA SER A 156 -11.61 15.06 -6.14
C SER A 156 -12.88 14.41 -5.59
N ILE A 157 -12.77 13.73 -4.45
CA ILE A 157 -13.95 13.45 -3.64
C ILE A 157 -14.34 14.82 -3.06
N ASP A 158 -15.13 15.57 -3.82
CA ASP A 158 -15.82 16.77 -3.37
C ASP A 158 -16.91 16.35 -2.37
N PHE A 159 -16.51 15.88 -1.19
CA PHE A 159 -17.39 15.76 -0.04
C PHE A 159 -17.42 17.12 0.67
N ILE A 160 -18.10 18.08 0.05
CA ILE A 160 -18.62 19.24 0.80
C ILE A 160 -20.01 18.82 1.28
N PRO A 161 -20.21 18.49 2.57
CA PRO A 161 -21.57 18.40 3.09
C PRO A 161 -22.18 19.79 2.93
N SER A 162 -23.25 19.88 2.13
CA SER A 162 -23.98 21.14 1.97
C SER A 162 -24.48 21.59 3.34
N LEU A 163 -23.91 22.68 3.86
CA LEU A 163 -24.44 23.33 5.04
C LEU A 163 -25.85 23.87 4.69
N PRO A 164 -26.85 23.71 5.57
CA PRO A 164 -28.15 24.31 5.38
C PRO A 164 -28.01 25.84 5.32
N SER A 165 -28.44 26.42 4.20
CA SER A 165 -28.50 27.85 3.94
C SER A 165 -29.51 28.53 4.86
N GLY A 166 -29.15 28.77 6.12
CA GLY A 166 -30.11 29.26 7.13
C GLY A 166 -29.54 30.10 8.26
N THR A 167 -28.25 30.45 8.25
CA THR A 167 -27.66 31.30 9.30
C THR A 167 -27.08 32.56 8.68
N GLY A 168 -27.72 33.70 8.95
CA GLY A 168 -27.39 35.03 8.47
C GLY A 168 -26.06 35.54 9.05
N VAL A 169 -24.95 35.09 8.47
CA VAL A 169 -23.66 35.76 8.64
C VAL A 169 -23.54 36.88 7.60
N PRO A 170 -23.26 38.13 8.01
CA PRO A 170 -23.05 39.23 7.08
C PRO A 170 -21.86 38.95 6.17
N LYS A 171 -21.99 39.24 4.87
CA LYS A 171 -20.92 39.15 3.89
C LYS A 171 -19.80 40.12 4.29
N PHE A 172 -18.73 39.61 4.88
CA PHE A 172 -17.50 40.38 5.04
C PHE A 172 -16.86 40.54 3.66
N ASN A 173 -16.91 41.76 3.10
CA ASN A 173 -16.21 42.07 1.87
C ASN A 173 -14.70 42.01 2.16
N SER A 174 -13.97 41.09 1.55
CA SER A 174 -12.51 41.04 1.65
C SER A 174 -11.94 42.38 1.18
N PRO A 175 -11.08 43.06 1.96
CA PRO A 175 -10.50 44.33 1.54
C PRO A 175 -9.62 44.12 0.31
N GLY A 176 -9.93 44.84 -0.77
CA GLY A 176 -9.01 45.04 -1.88
C GLY A 176 -7.74 45.72 -1.35
N ASN A 177 -6.59 45.39 -1.95
CA ASN A 177 -5.24 45.76 -1.51
C ASN A 177 -4.89 47.27 -1.62
N ASN A 178 -5.88 48.16 -1.66
CA ASN A 178 -5.67 49.59 -1.88
C ASN A 178 -5.71 50.33 -0.54
N SER A 179 -4.52 50.59 0.00
CA SER A 179 -4.28 51.21 1.31
C SER A 179 -4.85 52.63 1.49
N SER A 180 -5.44 53.22 0.45
CA SER A 180 -6.05 54.56 0.49
C SER A 180 -7.50 54.56 1.01
N ASP A 181 -8.21 53.44 0.94
CA ASP A 181 -9.64 53.39 1.31
C ASP A 181 -9.85 53.15 2.81
N ALA A 182 -8.88 52.54 3.49
CA ALA A 182 -8.96 52.22 4.92
C ALA A 182 -9.07 53.45 5.83
N LEU A 183 -8.49 54.59 5.44
CA LEU A 183 -8.53 55.81 6.26
C LEU A 183 -9.89 56.50 6.26
N ASN A 184 -10.65 56.39 5.17
CA ASN A 184 -11.97 57.03 5.06
C ASN A 184 -13.07 56.23 5.78
N ASP A 185 -12.95 54.90 5.83
CA ASP A 185 -13.91 54.06 6.56
C ASP A 185 -13.72 54.14 8.08
N ILE A 186 -12.50 54.37 8.59
CA ILE A 186 -12.29 54.58 10.03
C ILE A 186 -12.97 55.89 10.51
N LEU A 187 -12.99 56.94 9.69
CA LEU A 187 -13.64 58.22 10.03
C LEU A 187 -15.17 58.14 10.03
N LYS A 188 -15.79 57.12 9.42
CA LYS A 188 -17.25 56.90 9.49
C LYS A 188 -17.73 56.26 10.80
N PHE A 189 -16.81 55.67 11.58
CA PHE A 189 -17.15 54.97 12.81
C PHE A 189 -16.87 55.77 14.10
N LEU A 190 -16.47 57.05 13.99
CA LEU A 190 -16.42 57.94 15.16
C LEU A 190 -17.84 58.44 15.51
N PRO A 191 -18.38 58.12 16.69
CA PRO A 191 -19.70 58.56 17.09
C PRO A 191 -19.65 60.03 17.51
N GLY A 192 -20.30 60.89 16.73
CA GLY A 192 -20.70 62.23 17.15
C GLY A 192 -19.91 63.38 16.52
N ASN A 193 -20.34 63.82 15.33
CA ASN A 193 -20.90 65.16 15.21
C ASN A 193 -21.85 65.23 13.99
N LYS A 194 -22.98 65.91 14.19
CA LYS A 194 -23.92 66.26 13.13
C LYS A 194 -23.32 67.27 12.16
#